data_AF-A0A096AP54-F1
#
_entry.id   AF-A0A096AP54-F1
#
_cell.length_a   1.000
_cell.length_b   1.000
_cell.length_c   1.000
_cell.angle_alpha   90.00
_cell.angle_beta   90.00
_cell.angle_gamma   90.00
#
_symmetry.space_group_name_H-M   'P 1'
#
loop_
_entity.id
_entity.type
_entity.pdbx_description
1 polymer ?
#
loop_
_entity_poly.entity_id
_entity_poly.type
_entity_poly.pdbx_seq_one_letter_code
_entity_poly.pdbx_strand_id
1 'polypeptide(L)'
;DLWNPRESRMDGKSREAVEVNGRLESLLLSVQTAYQSLLSKGCPFDATDIKAEFQGSVQSKCMLIERLDRLIKEKENHIGIDLKGQSIFGYHSTRTHLQNFIQRKYKVADLAFSQLTEQFIYDFQQYFMGICGFQESTFYNAATHLRTVCRLAYREGLADILLFDKVKVSKGDKKLPKALDRCSLDKLMNIQFGELEEEME
;
A
#
# COMPACT_ATOMS: atom_id res chain seq x y z
N ASP A 1 -12.46 -13.81 -29.86
CA ASP A 1 -11.42 -12.77 -30.00
C ASP A 1 -12.06 -11.44 -30.37
N LEU A 2 -12.02 -10.48 -29.43
CA LEU A 2 -12.55 -9.11 -29.61
C LEU A 2 -11.43 -8.11 -29.99
N TRP A 3 -10.20 -8.58 -30.25
CA TRP A 3 -9.08 -7.73 -30.59
C TRP A 3 -9.10 -7.35 -32.07
N ASN A 4 -8.93 -6.07 -32.38
CA ASN A 4 -8.80 -5.54 -33.73
C ASN A 4 -7.33 -5.22 -34.04
N PRO A 5 -6.65 -6.02 -34.89
CA PRO A 5 -5.23 -5.81 -35.19
C PRO A 5 -4.96 -4.54 -36.00
N ARG A 6 -5.93 -4.06 -36.79
CA ARG A 6 -5.76 -2.84 -37.59
C ARG A 6 -5.77 -1.60 -36.73
N GLU A 7 -6.73 -1.53 -35.81
CA GLU A 7 -6.89 -0.39 -34.89
C GLU A 7 -6.00 -0.52 -33.64
N SER A 8 -5.37 -1.69 -33.43
CA SER A 8 -4.63 -2.03 -32.20
C SER A 8 -5.45 -1.78 -30.93
N ARG A 9 -6.75 -2.12 -30.98
CA ARG A 9 -7.74 -1.87 -29.93
C ARG A 9 -8.70 -3.04 -29.80
N MET A 10 -9.38 -3.15 -28.65
CA MET A 10 -10.51 -4.07 -28.49
C MET A 10 -11.77 -3.49 -29.15
N ASP A 11 -12.43 -4.28 -29.99
CA ASP A 11 -13.74 -3.98 -30.57
C ASP A 11 -14.86 -4.15 -29.54
N GLY A 12 -15.92 -3.35 -29.72
CA GLY A 12 -17.12 -3.40 -28.89
C GLY A 12 -17.11 -2.42 -27.71
N LYS A 13 -18.20 -2.44 -26.95
CA LYS A 13 -18.47 -1.52 -25.82
C LYS A 13 -18.56 -2.26 -24.49
N SER A 14 -18.01 -3.46 -24.40
CA SER A 14 -17.97 -4.21 -23.13
C SER A 14 -17.13 -3.44 -22.11
N ARG A 15 -17.42 -3.63 -20.82
CA ARG A 15 -16.63 -3.00 -19.74
C ARG A 15 -15.13 -3.33 -19.86
N GLU A 16 -14.82 -4.56 -20.23
CA GLU A 16 -13.45 -5.02 -20.47
C GLU A 16 -12.80 -4.30 -21.65
N ALA A 17 -13.50 -4.15 -22.78
CA ALA A 17 -12.98 -3.42 -23.94
C ALA A 17 -12.72 -1.94 -23.61
N VAL A 18 -13.62 -1.31 -22.85
CA VAL A 18 -13.46 0.09 -22.40
C VAL A 18 -12.25 0.22 -21.47
N GLU A 19 -12.07 -0.70 -20.53
CA GLU A 19 -10.95 -0.66 -19.58
C GLU A 19 -9.61 -0.90 -20.28
N VAL A 20 -9.53 -1.91 -21.16
CA VAL A 20 -8.32 -2.21 -21.93
C VAL A 20 -7.95 -1.06 -22.86
N ASN A 21 -8.92 -0.53 -23.63
CA ASN A 21 -8.68 0.61 -24.50
C ASN A 21 -8.30 1.87 -23.71
N GLY A 22 -8.90 2.09 -22.54
CA GLY A 22 -8.51 3.20 -21.66
C GLY A 22 -7.06 3.11 -21.19
N ARG A 23 -6.57 1.90 -20.87
CA ARG A 23 -5.16 1.66 -20.54
C ARG A 23 -4.25 1.93 -21.74
N LEU A 24 -4.63 1.52 -22.94
CA LEU A 24 -3.88 1.81 -24.18
C LEU A 24 -3.81 3.31 -24.47
N GLU A 25 -4.92 4.03 -24.29
CA GLU A 25 -4.97 5.49 -24.46
C GLU A 25 -4.04 6.21 -23.47
N SER A 26 -4.06 5.78 -22.20
CA SER A 26 -3.18 6.31 -21.15
C SER A 26 -1.70 6.07 -21.45
N LEU A 27 -1.36 4.88 -21.98
CA LEU A 27 -0.02 4.54 -22.43
C LEU A 27 0.43 5.46 -23.56
N LEU A 28 -0.41 5.65 -24.58
CA LEU A 28 -0.16 6.54 -25.71
C LEU A 28 0.10 7.98 -25.27
N LEU A 29 -0.74 8.52 -24.38
CA LEU A 29 -0.58 9.86 -23.81
C LEU A 29 0.75 10.01 -23.05
N SER A 30 1.16 8.98 -22.33
CA SER A 30 2.39 8.98 -21.55
C SER A 30 3.63 8.96 -22.46
N VAL A 31 3.61 8.17 -23.53
CA VAL A 31 4.66 8.17 -24.56
C VAL A 31 4.73 9.52 -25.27
N GLN A 32 3.57 10.10 -25.63
CA GLN A 32 3.49 11.44 -26.22
C GLN A 32 4.12 12.48 -25.29
N THR A 33 3.88 12.38 -23.99
CA THR A 33 4.46 13.30 -22.98
C THR A 33 5.99 13.17 -22.91
N ALA A 34 6.53 11.94 -22.94
CA ALA A 34 7.97 11.71 -22.99
C ALA A 34 8.60 12.29 -24.26
N TYR A 35 7.94 12.12 -25.41
CA TYR A 35 8.35 12.73 -26.67
C TYR A 35 8.38 14.27 -26.59
N GLN A 36 7.34 14.90 -26.03
CA GLN A 36 7.29 16.36 -25.86
C GLN A 36 8.37 16.86 -24.89
N SER A 37 8.65 16.12 -23.81
CA SER A 37 9.76 16.41 -22.88
C SER A 37 11.09 16.47 -23.63
N LEU A 38 11.41 15.45 -24.44
CA LEU A 38 12.64 15.39 -25.22
C LEU A 38 12.72 16.48 -26.29
N LEU A 39 11.61 16.77 -26.98
CA LEU A 39 11.54 17.91 -27.90
C LEU A 39 11.88 19.24 -27.21
N SER A 40 11.33 19.48 -26.02
CA SER A 40 11.58 20.73 -25.28
C SER A 40 13.04 20.90 -24.85
N LYS A 41 13.80 19.80 -24.70
CA LYS A 41 15.23 19.82 -24.37
C LYS A 41 16.13 20.21 -25.55
N GLY A 42 15.57 20.28 -26.77
CA GLY A 42 16.22 20.86 -27.95
C GLY A 42 17.42 20.07 -28.50
N CYS A 43 17.66 18.86 -27.99
CA CYS A 43 18.72 17.98 -28.46
C CYS A 43 18.15 16.93 -29.43
N PRO A 44 18.93 16.46 -30.42
CA PRO A 44 18.54 15.29 -31.22
C PRO A 44 18.34 14.08 -30.32
N PHE A 45 17.26 13.32 -30.53
CA PHE A 45 16.94 12.11 -29.80
C PHE A 45 16.38 11.05 -30.74
N ASP A 46 16.46 9.79 -30.34
CA ASP A 46 15.91 8.65 -31.07
C ASP A 46 14.77 7.93 -30.30
N ALA A 47 14.25 6.84 -30.86
CA ALA A 47 13.19 6.07 -30.22
C ALA A 47 13.64 5.40 -28.90
N THR A 48 14.94 5.13 -28.75
CA THR A 48 15.56 4.58 -27.54
C THR A 48 15.53 5.60 -26.42
N ASP A 49 15.76 6.87 -26.73
CA ASP A 49 15.67 7.98 -25.79
C ASP A 49 14.23 8.22 -25.33
N ILE A 50 13.26 8.17 -26.26
CA ILE A 50 11.82 8.25 -25.90
C ILE A 50 11.46 7.11 -24.96
N LYS A 51 11.92 5.90 -25.25
CA LYS A 51 11.71 4.73 -24.39
C LYS A 51 12.37 4.94 -23.03
N ALA A 52 13.59 5.47 -22.97
CA ALA A 52 14.31 5.71 -21.72
C ALA A 52 13.65 6.82 -20.87
N GLU A 53 13.19 7.92 -21.49
CA GLU A 53 12.45 8.99 -20.81
C GLU A 53 11.07 8.50 -20.37
N PHE A 54 10.37 7.72 -21.20
CA PHE A 54 9.10 7.10 -20.84
C PHE A 54 9.29 6.12 -19.67
N GLN A 55 10.21 5.16 -19.78
CA GLN A 55 10.48 4.17 -18.72
C GLN A 55 11.02 4.83 -17.45
N GLY A 56 11.91 5.82 -17.58
CA GLY A 56 12.45 6.61 -16.47
C GLY A 56 11.40 7.49 -15.81
N SER A 57 10.50 8.11 -16.58
CA SER A 57 9.38 8.90 -16.04
C SER A 57 8.29 8.03 -15.42
N VAL A 58 8.06 6.81 -15.91
CA VAL A 58 7.15 5.82 -15.31
C VAL A 58 7.76 5.25 -14.02
N GLN A 59 9.05 4.91 -14.01
CA GLN A 59 9.78 4.46 -12.82
C GLN A 59 10.02 5.58 -11.80
N SER A 60 10.06 6.84 -12.23
CA SER A 60 10.20 8.02 -11.36
C SER A 60 8.90 8.42 -10.66
N LYS A 61 7.72 7.97 -11.09
CA LYS A 61 6.47 8.64 -10.69
C LYS A 61 5.68 8.00 -9.56
N CYS A 62 6.00 6.79 -9.10
CA CYS A 62 5.16 6.15 -8.09
C CYS A 62 5.95 5.46 -6.99
N MET A 63 6.12 6.23 -5.92
CA MET A 63 6.78 5.79 -4.72
C MET A 63 5.77 5.18 -3.72
N LEU A 64 6.21 4.15 -3.00
CA LEU A 64 5.37 3.34 -2.12
C LEU A 64 4.85 4.14 -0.93
N ILE A 65 5.73 4.89 -0.25
CA ILE A 65 5.34 5.71 0.91
C ILE A 65 4.44 6.86 0.45
N GLU A 66 4.77 7.52 -0.67
CA GLU A 66 3.92 8.59 -1.21
C GLU A 66 2.50 8.10 -1.53
N ARG A 67 2.35 6.93 -2.17
CA ARG A 67 1.02 6.37 -2.45
C ARG A 67 0.27 5.96 -1.17
N LEU A 68 0.99 5.45 -0.18
CA LEU A 68 0.42 5.15 1.13
C LEU A 68 -0.06 6.42 1.85
N ASP A 69 0.66 7.54 1.74
CA ASP A 69 0.26 8.84 2.28
C ASP A 69 -1.03 9.36 1.65
N ARG A 70 -1.19 9.18 0.32
CA ARG A 70 -2.46 9.48 -0.36
C ARG A 70 -3.60 8.62 0.16
N LEU A 71 -3.38 7.32 0.35
CA LEU A 71 -4.40 6.41 0.91
C LEU A 71 -4.80 6.84 2.33
N ILE A 72 -3.85 7.25 3.16
CA ILE A 72 -4.13 7.73 4.52
C ILE A 72 -5.03 8.96 4.48
N LYS A 73 -4.70 9.95 3.66
CA LYS A 73 -5.53 11.16 3.49
C LYS A 73 -6.93 10.85 2.99
N GLU A 74 -7.05 9.95 2.01
CA GLU A 74 -8.34 9.46 1.54
C GLU A 74 -9.14 8.86 2.70
N LYS A 75 -8.52 7.99 3.52
CA LYS A 75 -9.18 7.36 4.68
C LYS A 75 -9.54 8.34 5.79
N GLU A 76 -8.75 9.39 5.97
CA GLU A 76 -9.03 10.45 6.95
C GLU A 76 -10.29 11.25 6.60
N ASN A 77 -10.53 11.52 5.32
CA ASN A 77 -11.74 12.21 4.86
C ASN A 77 -13.03 11.43 5.14
N HIS A 78 -12.91 10.14 5.39
CA HIS A 78 -14.00 9.22 5.68
C HIS A 78 -14.23 9.01 7.19
N ILE A 79 -13.42 9.64 8.05
CA ILE A 79 -13.60 9.59 9.50
C ILE A 79 -14.91 10.26 9.89
N GLY A 80 -15.74 9.56 10.65
CA GLY A 80 -17.06 10.03 11.09
C GLY A 80 -18.20 9.78 10.10
N ILE A 81 -17.88 9.29 8.88
CA ILE A 81 -18.87 8.81 7.91
C ILE A 81 -18.99 7.29 8.03
N ASP A 82 -17.94 6.59 7.61
CA ASP A 82 -17.85 5.12 7.57
C ASP A 82 -16.62 4.58 8.31
N LEU A 83 -15.67 5.44 8.70
CA LEU A 83 -14.49 5.08 9.47
C LEU A 83 -14.49 5.67 10.89
N LYS A 84 -14.14 4.83 11.86
CA LYS A 84 -13.80 5.30 13.22
C LYS A 84 -12.37 5.85 13.21
N GLY A 85 -12.14 6.93 13.94
CA GLY A 85 -10.80 7.52 14.08
C GLY A 85 -9.76 6.51 14.58
N GLN A 86 -10.14 5.54 15.42
CA GLN A 86 -9.23 4.49 15.88
C GLN A 86 -8.65 3.63 14.74
N SER A 87 -9.38 3.46 13.64
CA SER A 87 -8.96 2.65 12.50
C SER A 87 -7.81 3.30 11.71
N ILE A 88 -7.64 4.63 11.77
CA ILE A 88 -6.59 5.33 11.03
C ILE A 88 -5.20 5.15 11.66
N PHE A 89 -5.13 4.95 12.98
CA PHE A 89 -3.85 4.76 13.67
C PHE A 89 -3.07 3.56 13.14
N GLY A 90 -3.78 2.50 12.72
CA GLY A 90 -3.14 1.34 12.10
C GLY A 90 -2.42 1.69 10.79
N TYR A 91 -2.99 2.59 9.97
CA TYR A 91 -2.36 3.05 8.74
C TYR A 91 -1.14 3.93 9.02
N HIS A 92 -1.26 4.90 9.93
CA HIS A 92 -0.14 5.76 10.36
C HIS A 92 1.02 4.98 10.97
N SER A 93 0.72 3.98 11.80
CA SER A 93 1.72 3.06 12.35
C SER A 93 2.41 2.27 11.24
N THR A 94 1.62 1.70 10.29
CA THR A 94 2.18 0.97 9.15
C THR A 94 3.12 1.85 8.33
N ARG A 95 2.70 3.10 8.02
CA ARG A 95 3.50 4.08 7.28
C ARG A 95 4.82 4.38 7.95
N THR A 96 4.81 4.66 9.25
CA THR A 96 6.02 4.96 10.02
C THR A 96 6.99 3.78 10.03
N HIS A 97 6.49 2.57 10.30
CA HIS A 97 7.36 1.39 10.35
C HIS A 97 7.87 0.98 8.96
N LEU A 98 7.06 1.14 7.92
CA LEU A 98 7.46 0.87 6.54
C LEU A 98 8.55 1.85 6.10
N GLN A 99 8.41 3.15 6.38
CA GLN A 99 9.44 4.15 6.08
C GLN A 99 10.75 3.82 6.80
N ASN A 100 10.69 3.53 8.11
CA ASN A 100 11.87 3.16 8.89
C ASN A 100 12.54 1.88 8.37
N PHE A 101 11.76 0.87 7.96
CA PHE A 101 12.27 -0.34 7.33
C PHE A 101 13.02 -0.02 6.03
N ILE A 102 12.39 0.77 5.15
CA ILE A 102 12.97 1.15 3.86
C ILE A 102 14.28 1.90 4.07
N GLN A 103 14.29 2.90 4.95
CA GLN A 103 15.49 3.66 5.25
C GLN A 103 16.61 2.80 5.85
N ARG A 104 16.27 1.83 6.72
CA ARG A 104 17.27 0.94 7.32
C ARG A 104 17.88 -0.02 6.31
N LYS A 105 17.06 -0.68 5.50
CA LYS A 105 17.48 -1.75 4.59
C LYS A 105 18.03 -1.22 3.26
N TYR A 106 17.32 -0.27 2.64
CA TYR A 106 17.62 0.21 1.29
C TYR A 106 18.34 1.57 1.28
N LYS A 107 18.48 2.22 2.44
CA LYS A 107 19.15 3.54 2.59
C LYS A 107 18.55 4.66 1.74
N VAL A 108 17.29 4.51 1.36
CA VAL A 108 16.51 5.51 0.61
C VAL A 108 15.31 5.95 1.44
N ALA A 109 14.76 7.12 1.12
CA ALA A 109 13.58 7.65 1.80
C ALA A 109 12.28 6.93 1.38
N ASP A 110 12.24 6.44 0.13
CA ASP A 110 11.10 5.77 -0.47
C ASP A 110 11.56 4.80 -1.57
N LEU A 111 10.67 3.90 -2.00
CA LEU A 111 10.90 2.91 -3.04
C LEU A 111 9.83 2.98 -4.11
N ALA A 112 10.22 2.81 -5.36
CA ALA A 112 9.27 2.64 -6.46
C ALA A 112 8.60 1.26 -6.39
N PHE A 113 7.35 1.15 -6.84
CA PHE A 113 6.65 -0.14 -6.89
C PHE A 113 7.38 -1.19 -7.74
N SER A 114 8.08 -0.77 -8.79
CA SER A 114 8.91 -1.64 -9.65
C SER A 114 10.09 -2.30 -8.92
N GLN A 115 10.52 -1.73 -7.79
CA GLN A 115 11.61 -2.25 -6.98
C GLN A 115 11.12 -3.26 -5.92
N LEU A 116 9.81 -3.44 -5.78
CA LEU A 116 9.23 -4.36 -4.80
C LEU A 116 9.26 -5.79 -5.33
N THR A 117 10.04 -6.63 -4.66
CA THR A 117 10.11 -8.07 -4.91
C THR A 117 9.18 -8.82 -3.98
N GLU A 118 8.83 -10.08 -4.29
CA GLU A 118 8.06 -10.91 -3.34
C GLU A 118 8.79 -11.07 -1.99
N GLN A 119 10.12 -11.02 -1.99
CA GLN A 119 10.92 -11.11 -0.77
C GLN A 119 10.72 -9.91 0.18
N PHE A 120 10.35 -8.74 -0.37
CA PHE A 120 10.17 -7.51 0.39
C PHE A 120 9.24 -7.67 1.60
N ILE A 121 8.11 -8.36 1.44
CA ILE A 121 7.12 -8.52 2.51
C ILE A 121 7.61 -9.44 3.63
N TYR A 122 8.41 -10.46 3.30
CA TYR A 122 9.01 -11.34 4.30
C TYR A 122 10.11 -10.62 5.07
N ASP A 123 10.93 -9.83 4.37
CA ASP A 123 11.95 -9.01 5.02
C ASP A 123 11.34 -7.94 5.93
N PHE A 124 10.23 -7.35 5.48
CA PHE A 124 9.45 -6.43 6.28
C PHE A 124 8.85 -7.14 7.51
N GLN A 125 8.35 -8.37 7.37
CA GLN A 125 7.87 -9.18 8.49
C GLN A 125 8.97 -9.41 9.54
N GLN A 126 10.16 -9.81 9.10
CA GLN A 126 11.29 -10.06 10.00
C GLN A 126 11.71 -8.79 10.75
N TYR A 127 11.74 -7.65 10.06
CA TYR A 127 11.97 -6.36 10.70
C TYR A 127 10.88 -6.01 11.71
N PHE A 128 9.61 -6.14 11.32
CA PHE A 128 8.47 -5.71 12.11
C PHE A 128 8.31 -6.54 13.39
N MET A 129 8.60 -7.84 13.33
CA MET A 129 8.53 -8.73 14.49
C MET A 129 9.83 -8.74 15.29
N GLY A 130 10.97 -8.86 14.62
CA GLY A 130 12.26 -9.03 15.29
C GLY A 130 12.82 -7.75 15.87
N ILE A 131 12.72 -6.63 15.16
CA ILE A 131 13.31 -5.35 15.58
C ILE A 131 12.30 -4.49 16.32
N CYS A 132 11.06 -4.39 15.81
CA CYS A 132 10.02 -3.59 16.47
C CYS A 132 9.29 -4.35 17.60
N GLY A 133 9.48 -5.67 17.73
CA GLY A 133 8.89 -6.47 18.80
C GLY A 133 7.38 -6.68 18.69
N PHE A 134 6.76 -6.44 17.53
CA PHE A 134 5.32 -6.61 17.35
C PHE A 134 4.91 -8.07 17.14
N GLN A 135 3.67 -8.36 17.51
CA GLN A 135 3.05 -9.67 17.30
C GLN A 135 2.67 -9.89 15.82
N GLU A 136 2.55 -11.16 15.42
CA GLU A 136 2.10 -11.56 14.07
C GLU A 136 0.75 -10.96 13.68
N SER A 137 -0.17 -10.82 14.63
CA SER A 137 -1.49 -10.23 14.40
C SER A 137 -1.41 -8.75 13.99
N THR A 138 -0.47 -8.01 14.58
CA THR A 138 -0.20 -6.61 14.21
C THR A 138 0.44 -6.52 12.84
N PHE A 139 1.42 -7.40 12.56
CA PHE A 139 2.01 -7.47 11.23
C PHE A 139 0.98 -7.84 10.15
N TYR A 140 0.05 -8.75 10.44
CA TYR A 140 -1.03 -9.12 9.53
C TYR A 140 -1.85 -7.89 9.08
N ASN A 141 -2.15 -6.98 10.01
CA ASN A 141 -2.84 -5.74 9.69
C ASN A 141 -1.97 -4.82 8.81
N ALA A 142 -0.69 -4.65 9.15
CA ALA A 142 0.25 -3.86 8.35
C ALA A 142 0.42 -4.43 6.92
N ALA A 143 0.54 -5.74 6.78
CA ALA A 143 0.58 -6.44 5.51
C ALA A 143 -0.72 -6.27 4.70
N THR A 144 -1.87 -6.20 5.38
CA THR A 144 -3.16 -5.93 4.73
C THR A 144 -3.22 -4.50 4.17
N HIS A 145 -2.71 -3.51 4.90
CA HIS A 145 -2.59 -2.14 4.39
C HIS A 145 -1.64 -2.08 3.20
N LEU A 146 -0.48 -2.75 3.29
CA LEU A 146 0.49 -2.81 2.18
C LEU A 146 -0.12 -3.44 0.92
N ARG A 147 -0.83 -4.57 1.05
CA ARG A 147 -1.56 -5.19 -0.08
C ARG A 147 -2.61 -4.27 -0.67
N THR A 148 -3.32 -3.52 0.17
CA THR A 148 -4.34 -2.57 -0.28
C THR A 148 -3.70 -1.46 -1.13
N VAL A 149 -2.59 -0.89 -0.68
CA VAL A 149 -1.82 0.11 -1.45
C VAL A 149 -1.34 -0.47 -2.77
N CYS A 150 -0.76 -1.67 -2.78
CA CYS A 150 -0.29 -2.32 -3.99
C CYS A 150 -1.42 -2.60 -5.00
N ARG A 151 -2.59 -3.02 -4.50
CA ARG A 151 -3.77 -3.26 -5.34
C ARG A 151 -4.32 -1.98 -5.95
N LEU A 152 -4.32 -0.89 -5.19
CA LEU A 152 -4.73 0.42 -5.70
C LEU A 152 -3.74 0.92 -6.76
N ALA A 153 -2.44 0.79 -6.48
CA ALA A 153 -1.39 1.12 -7.45
C ALA A 153 -1.58 0.36 -8.77
N TYR A 154 -1.88 -0.94 -8.72
CA TYR A 154 -2.17 -1.72 -9.93
C TYR A 154 -3.42 -1.22 -10.68
N ARG A 155 -4.51 -0.90 -9.97
CA ARG A 155 -5.75 -0.38 -10.58
C ARG A 155 -5.56 0.98 -11.24
N GLU A 156 -4.69 1.80 -10.67
CA GLU A 156 -4.33 3.13 -11.18
C GLU A 156 -3.29 3.07 -12.30
N GLY A 157 -2.80 1.88 -12.67
CA GLY A 157 -1.75 1.71 -13.69
C GLY A 157 -0.36 2.13 -13.21
N LEU A 158 -0.16 2.27 -11.90
CA LEU A 158 1.11 2.66 -11.27
C LEU A 158 2.04 1.46 -11.02
N ALA A 159 1.48 0.26 -11.01
CA ALA A 159 2.20 -1.00 -10.93
C ALA A 159 1.71 -1.94 -12.04
N ASP A 160 2.65 -2.60 -12.73
CA ASP A 160 2.33 -3.52 -13.83
C ASP A 160 1.79 -4.87 -13.35
N ILE A 161 2.06 -5.22 -12.09
CA ILE A 161 1.71 -6.50 -11.49
C ILE A 161 1.01 -6.34 -10.14
N LEU A 162 0.15 -7.30 -9.79
CA LEU A 162 -0.44 -7.41 -8.47
C LEU A 162 0.61 -7.92 -7.46
N LEU A 163 1.32 -6.98 -6.85
CA LEU A 163 2.33 -7.28 -5.83
C LEU A 163 1.69 -7.93 -4.59
N PHE A 164 2.32 -9.00 -4.10
CA PHE A 164 1.98 -9.74 -2.87
C PHE A 164 0.62 -10.46 -2.85
N ASP A 165 -0.05 -10.63 -3.99
CA ASP A 165 -1.36 -11.31 -4.06
C ASP A 165 -1.27 -12.80 -3.69
N LYS A 166 -0.17 -13.46 -4.07
CA LYS A 166 0.11 -14.87 -3.77
C LYS A 166 0.70 -15.11 -2.37
N VAL A 167 1.14 -14.05 -1.70
CA VAL A 167 1.84 -14.17 -0.41
C VAL A 167 0.83 -14.46 0.69
N LYS A 168 1.00 -15.58 1.39
CA LYS A 168 0.22 -15.93 2.57
C LYS A 168 0.87 -15.34 3.83
N VAL A 169 0.21 -14.38 4.46
CA VAL A 169 0.63 -13.86 5.78
C VAL A 169 -0.28 -14.48 6.84
N SER A 170 0.32 -15.17 7.81
CA SER A 170 -0.38 -15.73 8.97
C SER A 170 -0.93 -14.60 9.85
N LYS A 171 -2.11 -14.81 10.44
CA LYS A 171 -2.67 -13.92 11.47
C LYS A 171 -2.12 -14.22 12.87
N GLY A 172 -1.25 -15.22 12.99
CA GLY A 172 -0.78 -15.79 14.24
C GLY A 172 -1.84 -16.62 14.96
N ASP A 173 -1.44 -17.21 16.08
CA ASP A 173 -2.33 -17.98 16.94
C ASP A 173 -3.46 -17.09 17.46
N LYS A 174 -4.70 -17.42 17.07
CA LYS A 174 -5.91 -16.86 17.67
C LYS A 174 -6.10 -17.47 19.06
N LYS A 175 -5.21 -17.17 20.00
CA LYS A 175 -5.45 -17.50 21.41
C LYS A 175 -6.74 -16.79 21.80
N LEU A 176 -7.81 -17.56 22.01
CA LEU A 176 -9.08 -17.03 22.47
C LEU A 176 -8.80 -16.26 23.77
N PRO A 177 -9.33 -15.04 23.94
CA PRO A 177 -9.26 -14.36 25.22
C PRO A 177 -9.77 -15.35 26.27
N LYS A 178 -8.96 -15.61 27.31
CA LYS A 178 -9.38 -16.50 28.38
C LYS A 178 -10.62 -15.87 29.01
N ALA A 179 -11.76 -16.53 28.88
CA ALA A 179 -13.00 -16.05 29.49
C ALA A 179 -12.76 -15.92 31.00
N LEU A 180 -13.25 -14.82 31.57
CA LEU A 180 -13.20 -14.62 33.01
C LEU A 180 -14.06 -15.70 33.68
N ASP A 181 -13.43 -16.59 34.45
CA ASP A 181 -14.15 -17.60 35.20
C ASP A 181 -14.92 -16.98 36.38
N ARG A 182 -15.92 -17.71 36.89
CA ARG A 182 -16.80 -17.19 37.95
C ARG A 182 -16.03 -16.82 39.22
N CYS A 183 -15.01 -17.59 39.60
CA CYS A 183 -14.20 -17.32 40.78
C CYS A 183 -13.37 -16.04 40.61
N SER A 184 -12.79 -15.82 39.43
CA SER A 184 -12.06 -14.59 39.09
C SER A 184 -12.98 -13.37 39.03
N LEU A 185 -14.22 -13.54 38.56
CA LEU A 185 -15.25 -12.49 38.59
C LEU A 185 -15.64 -12.13 40.02
N ASP A 186 -15.95 -13.13 40.85
CA ASP A 186 -16.36 -12.90 42.25
C ASP A 186 -15.21 -12.26 43.04
N LYS A 187 -13.94 -12.59 42.74
CA LYS A 187 -12.78 -11.88 43.30
C LYS A 187 -12.78 -10.42 42.90
N LEU A 188 -12.90 -10.09 41.61
CA LEU A 188 -12.94 -8.71 41.11
C LEU A 188 -14.08 -7.89 41.72
N MET A 189 -15.27 -8.48 41.88
CA MET A 189 -16.42 -7.80 42.47
C MET A 189 -16.24 -7.49 43.97
N ASN A 190 -15.43 -8.28 44.67
CA ASN A 190 -15.15 -8.10 46.09
C ASN A 190 -13.85 -7.30 46.35
N ILE A 191 -13.17 -6.81 45.30
CA ILE A 191 -12.07 -5.85 45.47
C ILE A 191 -12.70 -4.53 45.89
N GLN A 192 -12.48 -4.15 47.15
CA GLN A 192 -12.70 -2.78 47.59
C GLN A 192 -11.51 -1.95 47.11
N PHE A 193 -11.75 -1.09 46.12
CA PHE A 193 -10.83 -0.01 45.83
C PHE A 193 -10.93 0.96 47.03
N GLY A 194 -9.90 1.01 47.86
CA GLY A 194 -9.84 2.00 48.94
C GLY A 194 -9.94 3.43 48.39
N GLU A 195 -10.18 4.41 49.27
CA GLU A 195 -10.31 5.83 48.95
C GLU A 195 -9.15 6.33 48.06
N LEU A 196 -9.37 6.31 46.75
CA LEU A 196 -8.57 7.02 45.74
C LEU A 196 -9.48 8.07 45.08
N GLU A 197 -10.26 8.77 45.91
CA GLU A 197 -11.09 9.92 45.50
C GLU A 197 -10.51 11.27 45.92
N GLU A 198 -9.33 11.34 46.57
CA GLU A 198 -8.79 12.62 47.09
C GLU A 198 -7.70 13.33 46.26
N GLU A 199 -7.31 12.87 45.07
CA GLU A 199 -6.32 13.62 44.24
C GLU A 199 -6.74 13.78 42.77
N MET A 200 -7.97 14.26 42.52
CA MET A 200 -8.37 14.77 41.19
C MET A 200 -9.22 16.05 41.26
N GLU A 201 -8.81 17.03 42.07
CA GLU A 201 -9.13 18.45 41.82
C GLU A 201 -8.06 19.12 40.96
#